data_AF-A0A1E1WPQ6-F1
#
_entry.id   AF-A0A1E1WPQ6-F1
#
_cell.length_a   1.000
_cell.length_b   1.000
_cell.length_c   1.000
_cell.angle_alpha   90.00
_cell.angle_beta   90.00
_cell.angle_gamma   90.00
#
_symmetry.space_group_name_H-M   'P 1'
#
loop_
_entity.id
_entity.type
_entity.pdbx_description
1 polymer ?
#
loop_
_entity_poly.entity_id
_entity_poly.type
_entity_poly.pdbx_seq_one_letter_code
_entity_poly.pdbx_strand_id
1 'polypeptide(L)'
;MQMLNGSNDNETSTSTITVEDRDKMSGGGGPGGAASGGAPSVWERELAHTRRLLWGDQVKDDVFRRWAQGFTFSEDEPSALTQQEGGPCAAIAPVQAFLLRILLAETP
;
A
#
# COMPACT_ATOMS: atom_id res chain seq x y z
N MET A 1 -37.89 0.74 -48.49
CA MET A 1 -37.59 -0.69 -48.24
C MET A 1 -37.09 -0.82 -46.80
N GLN A 2 -37.78 -1.68 -46.07
CA GLN A 2 -37.48 -2.40 -44.82
C GLN A 2 -36.23 -2.05 -43.98
N MET A 3 -36.48 -2.05 -42.67
CA MET A 3 -35.54 -2.00 -41.56
C MET A 3 -34.74 -3.31 -41.44
N LEU A 4 -33.50 -3.24 -40.93
CA LEU A 4 -32.97 -4.30 -40.07
C LEU A 4 -32.25 -3.69 -38.86
N ASN A 5 -32.81 -4.07 -37.72
CA ASN A 5 -32.37 -3.89 -36.36
C ASN A 5 -31.01 -4.57 -36.11
N GLY A 6 -30.10 -3.86 -35.46
CA GLY A 6 -28.85 -4.42 -34.95
C GLY A 6 -28.51 -3.72 -33.64
N SER A 7 -29.17 -4.14 -32.55
CA SER A 7 -28.70 -3.89 -31.20
C SER A 7 -27.29 -4.44 -31.07
N ASN A 8 -26.34 -3.58 -30.69
CA ASN A 8 -25.11 -4.01 -30.04
C ASN A 8 -24.93 -3.11 -28.83
N ASP A 9 -25.51 -3.58 -27.72
CA ASP A 9 -25.21 -3.12 -26.39
C ASP A 9 -23.75 -3.53 -26.10
N ASN A 10 -22.86 -2.55 -26.00
CA ASN A 10 -21.62 -2.75 -25.26
C ASN A 10 -21.40 -1.55 -24.36
N GLU A 11 -21.93 -1.72 -23.15
CA GLU A 11 -21.69 -0.90 -21.97
C GLU A 11 -20.18 -0.80 -21.71
N THR A 12 -19.53 0.21 -22.29
CA THR A 12 -18.23 0.65 -21.76
C THR A 12 -18.54 1.66 -20.67
N SER A 13 -18.80 1.13 -19.48
CA SER A 13 -18.80 1.88 -18.22
C SER A 13 -17.48 2.62 -18.09
N THR A 14 -17.48 3.86 -18.54
CA THR A 14 -16.47 4.85 -18.18
C THR A 14 -16.75 5.17 -16.72
N SER A 15 -16.03 4.51 -15.82
CA SER A 15 -16.01 4.91 -14.42
C SER A 15 -15.22 6.20 -14.30
N THR A 16 -15.90 7.31 -14.58
CA THR A 16 -15.52 8.64 -14.13
C THR A 16 -15.44 8.58 -12.62
N ILE A 17 -14.24 8.57 -12.05
CA ILE A 17 -14.05 8.72 -10.61
C ILE A 17 -14.39 10.17 -10.28
N THR A 18 -15.66 10.43 -9.96
CA THR A 18 -16.11 11.69 -9.39
C THR A 18 -15.55 11.81 -7.98
N VAL A 19 -14.95 12.96 -7.67
CA VAL A 19 -14.22 13.28 -6.42
C VAL A 19 -15.17 13.52 -5.24
N GLU A 20 -16.23 12.71 -5.10
CA GLU A 20 -17.28 12.91 -4.09
C GLU A 20 -17.58 11.64 -3.26
N ASP A 21 -16.75 10.60 -3.34
CA ASP A 21 -16.91 9.37 -2.53
C ASP A 21 -15.74 9.14 -1.54
N ARG A 22 -15.35 10.21 -0.83
CA ARG A 22 -14.29 10.16 0.21
C ARG A 22 -14.78 10.29 1.66
N ASP A 23 -16.09 10.34 1.89
CA ASP A 23 -16.65 10.62 3.22
C ASP A 23 -17.20 9.39 3.98
N LYS A 24 -16.67 8.19 3.71
CA LYS A 24 -16.96 7.00 4.52
C LYS A 24 -15.74 6.10 4.79
N MET A 25 -14.61 6.70 5.18
CA MET A 25 -13.75 6.06 6.18
C MET A 25 -14.03 6.72 7.53
N SER A 26 -15.06 6.21 8.19
CA SER A 26 -15.35 6.46 9.60
C SER A 26 -14.06 6.35 10.40
N GLY A 27 -13.73 7.43 11.12
CA GLY A 27 -12.58 7.52 12.00
C GLY A 27 -12.39 6.24 12.80
N GLY A 28 -11.29 5.55 12.52
CA GLY A 28 -10.78 4.49 13.37
C GLY A 28 -10.39 5.12 14.69
N GLY A 29 -11.27 5.01 15.67
CA GLY A 29 -10.96 5.32 17.05
C GLY A 29 -9.64 4.62 17.38
N GLY A 30 -8.65 5.41 17.79
CA GLY A 30 -7.48 4.86 18.45
C GLY A 30 -7.95 4.00 19.63
N PRO A 31 -7.19 2.99 20.05
CA PRO A 31 -7.53 2.28 21.27
C PRO A 31 -7.22 3.18 22.48
N GLY A 32 -8.08 4.19 22.69
CA GLY A 32 -8.58 4.52 24.01
C GLY A 32 -9.56 3.43 24.44
N GLY A 33 -9.05 2.22 24.59
CA GLY A 33 -9.72 1.14 25.30
C GLY A 33 -9.34 1.26 26.75
N ALA A 34 -10.26 1.75 27.58
CA ALA A 34 -10.16 1.61 29.02
C ALA A 34 -9.89 0.13 29.35
N ALA A 35 -8.91 -0.08 30.23
CA ALA A 35 -8.37 -1.37 30.59
C ALA A 35 -9.44 -2.39 31.00
N SER A 36 -9.68 -3.39 30.15
CA SER A 36 -9.95 -4.73 30.65
C SER A 36 -8.60 -5.40 30.86
N GLY A 37 -8.33 -5.87 32.08
CA GLY A 37 -7.02 -6.35 32.55
C GLY A 37 -6.56 -7.68 31.94
N GLY A 38 -6.59 -7.81 30.61
CA GLY A 38 -5.98 -8.91 29.88
C GLY A 38 -4.53 -8.58 29.55
N ALA A 39 -3.63 -9.53 29.80
CA ALA A 39 -2.26 -9.41 29.32
C ALA A 39 -2.26 -9.25 27.78
N PRO A 40 -1.33 -8.46 27.21
CA PRO A 40 -1.26 -8.28 25.76
C PRO A 40 -1.11 -9.63 25.05
N SER A 41 -1.60 -9.74 23.82
CA SER A 41 -1.37 -10.93 23.02
C SER A 41 0.14 -11.13 22.76
N VAL A 42 0.56 -12.36 22.41
CA VAL A 42 1.96 -12.61 22.02
C VAL A 42 2.36 -11.69 20.88
N TRP A 43 1.48 -11.53 19.88
CA TRP A 43 1.70 -10.66 18.73
C TRP A 43 1.90 -9.19 19.11
N GLU A 44 1.11 -8.66 20.05
CA GLU A 44 1.28 -7.29 20.53
C GLU A 44 2.65 -7.07 21.19
N ARG A 45 3.13 -8.05 21.96
CA ARG A 45 4.46 -8.00 22.57
C ARG A 45 5.56 -8.03 21.51
N GLU A 46 5.48 -8.94 20.55
CA GLU A 46 6.48 -9.07 19.48
C GLU A 46 6.52 -7.84 18.58
N LEU A 47 5.37 -7.27 18.23
CA LEU A 47 5.30 -6.01 17.49
C LEU A 47 5.92 -4.86 18.29
N ALA A 48 5.60 -4.74 19.58
CA ALA A 48 6.18 -3.71 20.43
C ALA A 48 7.70 -3.86 20.55
N HIS A 49 8.20 -5.10 20.68
CA HIS A 49 9.63 -5.38 20.73
C HIS A 49 10.33 -5.03 19.41
N THR A 50 9.79 -5.49 18.28
CA THR A 50 10.33 -5.20 16.95
C THR A 50 10.34 -3.70 16.67
N ARG A 51 9.25 -2.99 16.99
CA ARG A 51 9.19 -1.53 16.82
C ARG A 51 10.28 -0.82 17.63
N ARG A 52 10.50 -1.24 18.87
CA ARG A 52 11.56 -0.69 19.73
C ARG A 52 12.95 -1.01 19.18
N LEU A 53 13.16 -2.20 18.63
CA LEU A 53 14.43 -2.59 18.04
C LEU A 53 14.76 -1.74 16.79
N LEU A 54 13.76 -1.51 15.93
CA LEU A 54 13.93 -0.76 14.68
C LEU A 54 14.07 0.75 14.89
N TRP A 55 13.27 1.31 15.80
CA TRP A 55 13.11 2.76 15.92
C TRP A 55 13.57 3.33 17.28
N GLY A 56 13.92 2.48 18.24
CA GLY A 56 14.12 2.89 19.62
C GLY A 56 12.80 3.19 20.34
N ASP A 57 12.89 3.94 21.44
CA ASP A 57 11.70 4.27 22.25
C ASP A 57 10.75 5.26 21.55
N GLN A 58 11.26 6.07 20.62
CA GLN A 58 10.52 7.08 19.86
C GLN A 58 11.07 7.18 18.44
N VAL A 59 10.18 7.16 17.44
CA VAL A 59 10.50 7.47 16.05
C VAL A 59 10.07 8.91 15.75
N LYS A 60 10.84 9.64 14.94
CA LYS A 60 10.34 10.91 14.42
C LYS A 60 9.30 10.65 13.33
N ASP A 61 8.18 11.37 13.35
CA ASP A 61 7.08 11.17 12.41
C ASP A 61 7.51 11.32 10.95
N ASP A 62 8.44 12.23 10.65
CA ASP A 62 9.00 12.42 9.31
C ASP A 62 9.79 11.20 8.83
N VAL A 63 10.59 10.60 9.71
CA VAL A 63 11.32 9.36 9.42
C VAL A 63 10.33 8.22 9.19
N PHE A 64 9.35 8.05 10.07
CA PHE A 64 8.36 6.98 9.91
C PHE A 64 7.57 7.13 8.60
N ARG A 65 7.11 8.35 8.28
CA ARG A 65 6.37 8.64 7.05
C ARG A 65 7.17 8.31 5.80
N ARG A 66 8.46 8.64 5.77
CA ARG A 66 9.36 8.26 4.65
C ARG A 66 9.39 6.77 4.42
N TRP A 67 9.60 6.00 5.49
CA TRP A 67 9.69 4.54 5.43
C TRP A 67 8.33 3.87 5.16
N ALA A 68 7.22 4.56 5.39
CA ALA A 68 5.86 4.08 5.13
C ALA A 68 5.30 4.46 3.74
N GLN A 69 6.13 4.92 2.78
CA GLN A 69 5.66 5.34 1.44
C GLN A 69 5.04 4.21 0.58
N GLY A 70 5.26 2.95 0.94
CA GLY A 70 4.81 1.79 0.16
C GLY A 70 5.65 1.52 -1.10
N PHE A 71 5.09 0.75 -2.03
CA PHE A 71 5.71 0.39 -3.30
C PHE A 71 4.81 0.85 -4.46
N THR A 72 5.38 1.56 -5.43
CA THR A 72 4.67 2.03 -6.62
C THR A 72 5.63 1.93 -7.80
N PHE A 73 5.14 1.44 -8.93
CA PHE A 73 5.94 1.38 -10.16
C PHE A 73 6.07 2.77 -10.79
N SER A 74 7.20 3.00 -11.45
CA SER A 74 7.42 4.20 -12.26
C SER A 74 6.57 4.16 -13.53
N GLU A 75 6.03 5.31 -13.93
CA GLU A 75 5.36 5.47 -15.23
C GLU A 75 6.37 5.46 -16.39
N ASP A 76 7.59 5.94 -16.15
CA ASP A 76 8.65 6.05 -17.15
C ASP A 76 9.41 4.73 -17.36
N GLU A 77 9.51 3.91 -16.29
CA GLU A 77 10.22 2.63 -16.31
C GLU A 77 9.35 1.57 -15.60
N PRO A 78 8.50 0.83 -16.33
CA PRO A 78 7.48 -0.07 -15.75
C PRO A 78 8.04 -1.21 -14.88
N SER A 79 9.34 -1.49 -15.00
CA SER A 79 10.03 -2.48 -14.17
C SER A 79 10.55 -1.92 -12.85
N ALA A 80 10.58 -0.59 -12.67
CA ALA A 80 11.21 0.09 -11.54
C ALA A 80 10.22 0.52 -10.46
N LEU A 81 10.57 0.27 -9.19
CA LEU A 81 9.90 0.86 -8.04
C LEU A 81 10.40 2.28 -7.76
N THR A 82 9.48 3.20 -7.54
CA THR A 82 9.76 4.62 -7.25
C THR A 82 10.12 4.83 -5.79
N GLN A 83 11.18 5.61 -5.55
CA GLN A 83 11.56 6.10 -4.23
C GLN A 83 11.32 7.62 -4.15
N GLN A 84 10.40 8.05 -3.28
CA GLN A 84 10.05 9.47 -3.15
C GLN A 84 10.97 10.24 -2.20
N GLU A 85 11.46 9.59 -1.15
CA GLU A 85 12.31 10.23 -0.14
C GLU A 85 13.56 9.39 0.18
N GLY A 86 14.59 10.00 0.78
CA GLY A 86 15.81 9.29 1.20
C GLY A 86 15.58 8.39 2.42
N GLY A 87 16.13 7.16 2.41
CA GLY A 87 16.03 6.19 3.53
C GLY A 87 15.40 4.83 3.13
N PRO A 88 14.20 4.81 2.55
CA PRO A 88 13.48 3.56 2.21
C PRO A 88 14.18 2.66 1.17
N CYS A 89 15.25 3.14 0.51
CA CYS A 89 16.04 2.36 -0.45
C CYS A 89 16.49 1.00 0.11
N ALA A 90 16.76 0.91 1.40
CA ALA A 90 17.16 -0.34 2.06
C ALA A 90 16.06 -1.42 2.02
N ALA A 91 14.78 -1.02 1.97
CA ALA A 91 13.65 -1.93 1.81
C ALA A 91 13.25 -2.08 0.34
N ILE A 92 13.32 -1.01 -0.45
CA ILE A 92 12.93 -1.02 -1.87
C ILE A 92 13.89 -1.86 -2.71
N ALA A 93 15.20 -1.73 -2.53
CA ALA A 93 16.18 -2.42 -3.38
C ALA A 93 16.08 -3.96 -3.31
N PRO A 94 15.92 -4.60 -2.13
CA PRO A 94 15.68 -6.04 -2.06
C PRO A 94 14.39 -6.48 -2.76
N VAL A 95 13.31 -5.72 -2.61
CA VAL A 95 12.02 -6.01 -3.26
C VAL A 95 12.16 -5.88 -4.78
N GLN A 96 12.78 -4.80 -5.25
CA GLN A 96 13.09 -4.57 -6.66
C GLN A 96 13.89 -5.73 -7.25
N ALA A 97 14.96 -6.17 -6.57
CA ALA A 97 15.78 -7.29 -7.02
C ALA A 97 14.99 -8.61 -7.08
N PHE A 98 14.10 -8.85 -6.11
CA PHE A 98 13.24 -10.03 -6.11
C PHE A 98 12.23 -10.03 -7.26
N LEU A 99 11.58 -8.90 -7.53
CA LEU A 99 10.66 -8.75 -8.66
C LEU A 99 11.38 -8.95 -9.99
N LEU A 100 12.54 -8.32 -10.18
CA LEU A 100 13.35 -8.50 -11.38
C LEU A 100 13.79 -9.96 -11.56
N ARG A 101 14.17 -10.65 -10.49
CA ARG A 101 14.49 -12.09 -10.55
C ARG A 101 13.31 -12.90 -11.08
N ILE A 102 12.11 -12.68 -10.56
CA ILE A 102 10.90 -13.39 -11.01
C ILE A 102 10.68 -13.11 -12.49
N LEU A 103 10.68 -11.84 -12.89
CA LEU A 103 10.48 -11.45 -14.28
C LEU A 103 11.53 -12.11 -15.20
N LEU A 104 12.80 -12.12 -14.82
CA LEU A 104 13.86 -12.69 -15.65
C LEU A 104 13.88 -14.23 -15.64
N ALA A 105 13.42 -14.89 -14.58
CA ALA A 105 13.45 -16.35 -14.44
C ALA A 105 12.17 -17.05 -14.91
N GLU A 106 11.03 -16.37 -14.88
CA GLU A 106 9.71 -16.90 -15.25
C GLU A 106 9.24 -16.41 -16.63
N THR A 107 10.05 -15.65 -17.37
CA THR A 107 9.79 -15.35 -18.78
C THR A 107 10.14 -16.58 -19.64
N PRO A 108 9.19 -17.14 -20.42
CA PRO A 108 9.42 -18.28 -21.31
C PRO A 108 10.49 -18.05 -22.37
#